data_AF-A0A961J3T1-F1
#
_entry.id   AF-A0A961J3T1-F1
#
_cell.length_a   1.000
_cell.length_b   1.000
_cell.length_c   1.000
_cell.angle_alpha   90.00
_cell.angle_beta   90.00
_cell.angle_gamma   90.00
#
_symmetry.space_group_name_H-M   'P 1'
#
loop_
_entity.id
_entity.type
_entity.pdbx_description
1 polymer ?
#
loop_
_entity_poly.entity_id
_entity_poly.type
_entity_poly.pdbx_seq_one_letter_code
_entity_poly.pdbx_strand_id
1 'polypeptide(L)'
;MGFVEETGAAQFYRDVRVTSIYEGTNGIQSMDLVGRKLMDGGEAACRLLDEIESTAEAARATLPKLAEPVWQAAESLREATEWMVGQVDMHSRFGGSVAYLRAFARVLGGHIHLLSALADQDGPRTRLAQFYIARLLPEHVSLLVQARAGARDLYALSAQDLAV
;
A
#
# COMPACT_ATOMS: atom_id res chain seq x y z
N MET A 1 -13.43 -25.96 13.36
CA MET A 1 -12.05 -26.24 12.89
C MET A 1 -11.36 -24.91 12.65
N GLY A 2 -10.20 -24.68 13.26
CA GLY A 2 -9.52 -23.37 13.21
C GLY A 2 -8.86 -22.97 14.54
N PHE A 3 -9.45 -23.36 15.68
CA PHE A 3 -8.87 -23.17 17.01
C PHE A 3 -8.18 -24.44 17.56
N VAL A 4 -8.56 -25.61 17.04
CA VAL A 4 -8.03 -26.91 17.43
C VAL A 4 -6.68 -27.12 16.74
N GLU A 5 -5.61 -27.34 17.51
CA GLU A 5 -4.21 -27.32 17.03
C GLU A 5 -3.96 -28.36 15.93
N GLU A 6 -4.62 -29.52 15.98
CA GLU A 6 -4.50 -30.62 15.01
C GLU A 6 -4.92 -30.21 13.58
N THR A 7 -5.66 -29.11 13.42
CA THR A 7 -6.03 -28.58 12.10
C THR A 7 -4.94 -27.70 11.47
N GLY A 8 -3.89 -27.35 12.22
CA GLY A 8 -2.73 -26.58 11.74
C GLY A 8 -2.96 -25.06 11.55
N ALA A 9 -4.20 -24.58 11.49
CA ALA A 9 -4.50 -23.15 11.29
C ALA A 9 -3.92 -22.25 12.40
N ALA A 10 -3.98 -22.69 13.66
CA ALA A 10 -3.43 -21.97 14.81
C ALA A 10 -1.89 -21.82 14.72
N GLN A 11 -1.22 -22.84 14.18
CA GLN A 11 0.23 -22.80 13.96
C GLN A 11 0.60 -21.70 12.97
N PHE A 12 -0.06 -21.63 11.80
CA PHE A 12 0.23 -20.57 10.82
C PHE A 12 0.02 -19.16 11.39
N TYR A 13 -1.00 -18.95 12.22
CA TYR A 13 -1.23 -17.66 12.87
C TYR A 13 -0.11 -17.29 13.85
N ARG A 14 0.35 -18.24 14.65
CA ARG A 14 1.47 -18.04 15.59
C ARG A 14 2.78 -17.76 14.85
N ASP A 15 3.08 -18.57 13.83
CA ASP A 15 4.33 -18.51 13.08
C ASP A 15 4.42 -17.21 12.27
N VAL A 16 3.32 -16.73 11.65
CA VAL A 16 3.35 -15.48 10.86
C VAL A 16 3.44 -14.23 11.73
N ARG A 17 3.07 -14.29 13.01
CA ARG A 17 3.00 -13.10 13.88
C ARG A 17 4.35 -12.40 14.03
N VAL A 18 5.44 -13.16 14.10
CA VAL A 18 6.80 -12.64 14.29
C VAL A 18 7.29 -11.82 13.10
N THR A 19 6.76 -12.07 11.89
CA THR A 19 7.21 -11.42 10.65
C THR A 19 6.97 -9.90 10.63
N SER A 20 6.02 -9.42 11.44
CA SER A 20 5.72 -7.99 11.60
C SER A 20 6.58 -7.27 12.66
N ILE A 21 7.46 -8.01 13.34
CA ILE A 21 8.20 -7.57 14.54
C ILE A 21 9.72 -7.71 14.32
N TYR A 22 10.16 -8.88 13.87
CA TYR A 22 11.58 -9.20 13.67
C TYR A 22 12.14 -8.55 12.40
N GLU A 23 13.45 -8.27 12.37
CA GLU A 23 14.14 -7.48 11.32
C GLU A 23 13.59 -6.07 11.10
N GLY A 24 13.01 -5.48 12.14
CA GLY A 24 12.41 -4.16 12.12
C GLY A 24 10.90 -4.22 12.01
N THR A 25 10.21 -3.64 12.99
CA THR A 25 8.74 -3.63 13.05
C THR A 25 8.14 -2.95 11.82
N ASN A 26 6.89 -3.27 11.49
CA ASN A 26 6.18 -2.59 10.39
C ASN A 26 6.22 -1.05 10.48
N GLY A 27 6.23 -0.48 11.68
CA GLY A 27 6.37 0.97 11.88
C GLY A 27 7.77 1.49 11.56
N ILE A 28 8.82 0.73 11.90
CA ILE A 28 10.19 1.08 11.52
C ILE A 28 10.38 0.97 10.00
N GLN A 29 9.82 -0.06 9.37
CA GLN A 29 9.85 -0.22 7.92
C GLN A 29 9.10 0.91 7.21
N SER A 30 7.95 1.34 7.74
CA SER A 30 7.21 2.46 7.16
C SER A 30 7.95 3.79 7.31
N MET A 31 8.61 4.02 8.45
CA MET A 31 9.48 5.18 8.66
C MET A 31 10.72 5.14 7.76
N ASP A 32 11.31 3.97 7.53
CA ASP A 32 12.39 3.80 6.55
C ASP A 32 11.96 4.21 5.14
N LEU A 33 10.78 3.75 4.70
CA LEU A 33 10.22 4.11 3.40
C LEU A 33 10.14 5.63 3.23
N VAL A 34 9.43 6.34 4.12
CA VAL A 34 9.17 7.78 3.95
C VAL A 34 10.36 8.67 4.33
N GLY A 35 11.26 8.16 5.18
CA GLY A 35 12.39 8.91 5.71
C GLY A 35 13.68 8.70 4.93
N ARG A 36 14.00 7.46 4.55
CA ARG A 36 15.27 7.10 3.89
C ARG A 36 15.08 6.82 2.40
N LYS A 37 14.06 6.04 2.02
CA LYS A 37 13.87 5.61 0.62
C LYS A 37 13.34 6.73 -0.28
N LEU A 38 12.67 7.73 0.29
CA LEU A 38 12.25 8.95 -0.42
C LEU A 38 13.26 10.11 -0.31
N MET A 39 14.50 9.86 0.15
CA MET A 39 15.54 10.92 0.23
C MET A 39 16.03 11.39 -1.14
N ASP A 40 15.77 10.60 -2.19
CA ASP A 40 16.04 10.94 -3.59
C ASP A 40 14.98 11.89 -4.18
N GLY A 41 14.15 12.52 -3.35
CA GLY A 41 13.04 13.35 -3.80
C GLY A 41 11.88 12.53 -4.39
N GLY A 42 11.83 11.21 -4.13
CA GLY A 42 10.80 10.32 -4.64
C GLY A 42 11.08 9.77 -6.04
N GLU A 43 12.27 10.02 -6.61
CA GLU A 43 12.62 9.59 -7.96
C GLU A 43 12.41 8.08 -8.16
N ALA A 44 12.92 7.24 -7.25
CA ALA A 44 12.74 5.79 -7.35
C ALA A 44 11.28 5.34 -7.24
N ALA A 45 10.48 6.03 -6.41
CA ALA A 45 9.06 5.76 -6.29
C ALA A 45 8.32 6.15 -7.58
N CYS A 46 8.60 7.33 -8.14
CA CYS A 46 8.02 7.81 -9.40
C CYS A 46 8.37 6.88 -10.56
N ARG A 47 9.62 6.40 -10.68
CA ARG A 47 9.99 5.41 -11.71
C ARG A 47 9.18 4.12 -11.62
N LEU A 48 8.86 3.67 -10.40
CA LEU A 48 8.00 2.50 -10.20
C LEU A 48 6.55 2.80 -10.58
N LEU A 49 6.05 4.00 -10.28
CA LEU A 49 4.71 4.43 -10.70
C LEU A 49 4.59 4.56 -12.22
N ASP A 50 5.63 5.06 -12.90
CA ASP A 50 5.69 5.11 -14.37
C ASP A 50 5.56 3.70 -14.99
N GLU A 51 6.19 2.69 -14.37
CA GLU A 51 6.06 1.29 -14.80
C GLU A 51 4.63 0.76 -14.64
N ILE A 52 3.96 1.11 -13.53
CA ILE A 52 2.58 0.72 -13.26
C ILE A 52 1.62 1.37 -14.26
N GLU A 53 1.78 2.67 -14.50
CA GLU A 53 0.99 3.44 -15.46
C GLU A 53 1.16 2.90 -16.88
N SER A 54 2.40 2.68 -17.31
CA SER A 54 2.72 2.07 -18.62
C SER A 54 2.07 0.69 -18.78
N THR A 55 2.13 -0.14 -17.74
CA THR A 55 1.46 -1.45 -17.74
C THR A 55 -0.05 -1.30 -17.87
N ALA A 56 -0.65 -0.37 -17.14
CA ALA A 56 -2.08 -0.12 -17.19
C ALA A 56 -2.50 0.42 -18.57
N GLU A 57 -1.74 1.33 -19.16
CA GLU A 57 -1.97 1.83 -20.51
C GLU A 57 -1.90 0.72 -21.56
N ALA A 58 -0.89 -0.14 -21.51
CA ALA A 58 -0.79 -1.30 -22.39
C ALA A 58 -1.98 -2.26 -22.24
N ALA A 59 -2.54 -2.37 -21.03
CA ALA A 59 -3.72 -3.19 -20.74
C ALA A 59 -5.05 -2.56 -21.14
N ARG A 60 -5.12 -1.25 -21.42
CA ARG A 60 -6.40 -0.54 -21.68
C ARG A 60 -7.17 -1.12 -22.86
N ALA A 61 -6.47 -1.59 -23.89
CA ALA A 61 -7.12 -2.13 -25.09
C ALA A 61 -7.81 -3.49 -24.85
N THR A 62 -7.28 -4.31 -23.94
CA THR A 62 -7.74 -5.70 -23.72
C THR A 62 -8.52 -5.86 -22.42
N LEU A 63 -8.09 -5.17 -21.35
CA LEU A 63 -8.64 -5.27 -20.00
C LEU A 63 -9.00 -3.89 -19.42
N PRO A 64 -9.79 -3.04 -20.11
CA PRO A 64 -10.01 -1.64 -19.71
C PRO A 64 -10.57 -1.50 -18.28
N LYS A 65 -11.43 -2.43 -17.85
CA LYS A 65 -12.06 -2.42 -16.51
C LYS A 65 -11.07 -2.76 -15.38
N LEU A 66 -9.94 -3.39 -15.69
CA LEU A 66 -8.88 -3.68 -14.73
C LEU A 66 -7.75 -2.66 -14.82
N ALA A 67 -7.44 -2.21 -16.04
CA ALA A 67 -6.42 -1.20 -16.31
C ALA A 67 -6.75 0.14 -15.64
N GLU A 68 -7.96 0.65 -15.83
CA GLU A 68 -8.32 2.01 -15.43
C GLU A 68 -8.20 2.23 -13.91
N PRO A 69 -8.71 1.35 -13.02
CA PRO A 69 -8.53 1.53 -11.59
C PRO A 69 -7.07 1.45 -11.12
N VAL A 70 -6.24 0.66 -11.81
CA VAL A 70 -4.80 0.54 -11.47
C VAL A 70 -4.05 1.82 -11.86
N TRP A 71 -4.34 2.37 -13.04
CA TRP A 71 -3.79 3.66 -13.48
C TRP A 71 -4.17 4.79 -12.52
N GLN A 72 -5.46 4.91 -12.16
CA GLN A 72 -5.93 5.93 -11.21
C GLN A 72 -5.30 5.78 -9.81
N ALA A 73 -5.07 4.54 -9.37
CA ALA A 73 -4.44 4.28 -8.08
C ALA A 73 -2.94 4.65 -8.09
N ALA A 74 -2.26 4.47 -9.22
CA ALA A 74 -0.88 4.93 -9.39
C ALA A 74 -0.79 6.46 -9.33
N GLU A 75 -1.67 7.18 -10.03
CA GLU A 75 -1.74 8.65 -9.98
C GLU A 75 -2.02 9.17 -8.58
N SER A 76 -3.00 8.58 -7.89
CA SER A 76 -3.32 8.96 -6.51
C SER A 76 -2.13 8.74 -5.56
N LEU A 77 -1.38 7.65 -5.77
CA LEU A 77 -0.17 7.34 -5.01
C LEU A 77 0.99 8.29 -5.37
N ARG A 78 1.08 8.75 -6.63
CA ARG A 78 2.04 9.77 -7.07
C ARG A 78 1.82 11.07 -6.31
N GLU A 79 0.58 11.58 -6.28
CA GLU A 79 0.24 12.78 -5.50
C GLU A 79 0.60 12.64 -4.02
N ALA A 80 0.36 11.46 -3.44
CA ALA A 80 0.72 11.21 -2.05
C ALA A 80 2.23 11.10 -1.82
N THR A 81 2.98 10.58 -2.80
CA THR A 81 4.44 10.53 -2.78
C THR A 81 5.02 11.95 -2.82
N GLU A 82 4.49 12.81 -3.69
CA GLU A 82 4.84 14.23 -3.76
C GLU A 82 4.52 14.95 -2.46
N TRP A 83 3.35 14.69 -1.88
CA TRP A 83 3.00 15.23 -0.56
C TRP A 83 4.01 14.81 0.51
N MET A 84 4.39 13.52 0.56
CA MET A 84 5.39 13.00 1.50
C MET A 84 6.74 13.70 1.34
N VAL A 85 7.23 13.80 0.11
CA VAL A 85 8.52 14.45 -0.20
C VAL A 85 8.48 15.95 0.08
N GLY A 86 7.31 16.59 -0.07
CA GLY A 86 7.12 18.02 0.20
C GLY A 86 7.10 18.40 1.69
N GLN A 87 6.96 17.44 2.61
CA GLN A 87 6.92 17.75 4.04
C GLN A 87 8.33 18.05 4.58
N VAL A 88 8.55 19.26 5.07
CA VAL A 88 9.80 19.65 5.76
C VAL A 88 9.87 19.03 7.16
N ASP A 89 8.73 18.98 7.86
CA ASP A 89 8.63 18.36 9.17
C ASP A 89 8.55 16.82 9.05
N MET A 90 9.55 16.14 9.60
CA MET A 90 9.62 14.69 9.58
C MET A 90 8.50 14.04 10.40
N HIS A 91 8.01 14.70 11.45
CA HIS A 91 6.90 14.19 12.24
C HIS A 91 5.63 14.05 11.40
N SER A 92 5.37 15.00 10.51
CA SER A 92 4.26 14.96 9.54
C SER A 92 4.37 13.78 8.56
N ARG A 93 5.58 13.43 8.09
CA ARG A 93 5.79 12.22 7.26
C ARG A 93 5.57 10.95 8.07
N PHE A 94 6.14 10.88 9.27
CA PHE A 94 6.08 9.69 10.11
C PHE A 94 4.66 9.39 10.60
N GLY A 95 3.86 10.42 10.89
CA GLY A 95 2.45 10.27 11.29
C GLY A 95 1.60 9.52 10.27
N GLY A 96 1.87 9.71 8.97
CA GLY A 96 1.19 9.02 7.88
C GLY A 96 1.88 7.77 7.33
N SER A 97 3.08 7.43 7.83
CA SER A 97 3.99 6.49 7.17
C SER A 97 3.41 5.08 6.98
N VAL A 98 2.75 4.52 8.01
CA VAL A 98 2.16 3.17 7.95
C VAL A 98 1.03 3.12 6.93
N ALA A 99 0.18 4.15 6.89
CA ALA A 99 -0.91 4.22 5.92
C ALA A 99 -0.38 4.34 4.49
N TYR A 100 0.65 5.16 4.28
CA TYR A 100 1.33 5.27 2.99
C TYR A 100 1.97 3.95 2.54
N LEU A 101 2.71 3.25 3.41
CA LEU A 101 3.28 1.94 3.12
C LEU A 101 2.20 0.94 2.67
N ARG A 102 1.06 0.92 3.37
CA ARG A 102 -0.08 0.05 3.02
C ARG A 102 -0.73 0.44 1.71
N ALA A 103 -0.91 1.74 1.43
CA ALA A 103 -1.43 2.21 0.16
C ALA A 103 -0.51 1.79 -0.99
N PHE A 104 0.81 1.98 -0.83
CA PHE A 104 1.82 1.54 -1.78
C PHE A 104 1.70 0.04 -2.09
N ALA A 105 1.58 -0.80 -1.05
CA ALA A 105 1.35 -2.23 -1.21
C ALA A 105 0.04 -2.55 -1.94
N ARG A 106 -1.05 -1.79 -1.72
CA ARG A 106 -2.31 -1.98 -2.45
C ARG A 106 -2.13 -1.73 -3.95
N VAL A 107 -1.45 -0.65 -4.32
CA VAL A 107 -1.18 -0.29 -5.73
C VAL A 107 -0.26 -1.31 -6.40
N LEU A 108 0.84 -1.71 -5.75
CA LEU A 108 1.73 -2.76 -6.26
C LEU A 108 0.99 -4.10 -6.45
N GLY A 109 0.14 -4.47 -5.50
CA GLY A 109 -0.70 -5.65 -5.66
C GLY A 109 -1.62 -5.54 -6.89
N GLY A 110 -2.19 -4.36 -7.15
CA GLY A 110 -3.01 -4.11 -8.34
C GLY A 110 -2.22 -4.30 -9.64
N HIS A 111 -1.00 -3.76 -9.68
CA HIS A 111 -0.07 -3.91 -10.81
C HIS A 111 0.27 -5.38 -11.11
N ILE A 112 0.72 -6.15 -10.12
CA ILE A 112 1.08 -7.55 -10.31
C ILE A 112 -0.13 -8.41 -10.72
N HIS A 113 -1.33 -8.11 -10.18
CA HIS A 113 -2.55 -8.78 -10.62
C HIS A 113 -2.92 -8.43 -12.06
N LEU A 114 -2.75 -7.17 -12.48
CA LEU A 114 -2.98 -6.76 -13.86
C LEU A 114 -2.01 -7.45 -14.83
N LEU A 115 -0.72 -7.51 -14.49
CA LEU A 115 0.28 -8.28 -15.25
C LEU A 115 -0.12 -9.75 -15.38
N SER A 116 -0.58 -10.36 -14.27
CA SER A 116 -1.03 -11.75 -14.27
C SER A 116 -2.26 -11.96 -15.15
N ALA A 117 -3.18 -10.99 -15.21
CA ALA A 117 -4.36 -11.06 -16.07
C ALA A 117 -4.01 -10.91 -17.56
N LEU A 118 -3.02 -10.06 -17.90
CA LEU A 118 -2.52 -9.93 -19.27
C LEU A 118 -1.92 -11.23 -19.81
N ALA A 119 -1.24 -11.99 -18.94
CA ALA A 119 -0.62 -13.27 -19.28
C ALA A 119 -1.60 -14.46 -19.35
N ASP A 120 -2.83 -14.31 -18.83
CA ASP A 120 -3.83 -15.36 -18.70
C ASP A 120 -5.24 -14.76 -18.87
N GLN A 121 -5.48 -14.23 -20.08
CA GLN A 121 -6.75 -13.62 -20.45
C GLN A 121 -7.87 -14.68 -20.34
N ASP A 122 -8.96 -14.32 -19.67
CA ASP A 122 -10.12 -15.17 -19.34
C ASP A 122 -9.83 -16.36 -18.39
N GLY A 123 -8.59 -16.53 -17.96
CA GLY A 123 -8.19 -17.57 -17.02
C GLY A 123 -8.36 -17.23 -15.54
N PRO A 124 -7.95 -18.13 -14.63
CA PRO A 124 -8.03 -17.93 -13.19
C PRO A 124 -7.33 -16.65 -12.72
N ARG A 125 -6.24 -16.22 -13.37
CA ARG A 125 -5.53 -14.98 -12.96
C ARG A 125 -6.34 -13.74 -13.25
N THR A 126 -7.05 -13.70 -14.39
CA THR A 126 -7.99 -12.61 -14.70
C THR A 126 -9.10 -12.51 -13.64
N ARG A 127 -9.65 -13.65 -13.18
CA ARG A 127 -10.66 -13.65 -12.11
C ARG A 127 -10.11 -13.19 -10.75
N LEU A 128 -8.89 -13.59 -10.41
CA LEU A 128 -8.22 -13.12 -9.19
C LEU A 128 -7.93 -11.61 -9.26
N ALA A 129 -7.49 -11.12 -10.43
CA ALA A 129 -7.26 -9.70 -10.65
C ALA A 129 -8.54 -8.89 -10.53
N GLN A 130 -9.66 -9.37 -11.10
CA GLN A 130 -10.97 -8.76 -10.92
C GLN A 130 -11.33 -8.63 -9.43
N PHE A 131 -11.13 -9.68 -8.64
CA PHE A 131 -11.39 -9.62 -7.20
C PHE A 131 -10.47 -8.60 -6.50
N TYR A 132 -9.16 -8.69 -6.69
CA TYR A 132 -8.21 -7.82 -6.01
C TYR A 132 -8.47 -6.34 -6.36
N ILE A 133 -8.58 -6.03 -7.65
CA ILE A 133 -8.76 -4.67 -8.16
C ILE A 133 -10.12 -4.10 -7.75
N ALA A 134 -11.18 -4.91 -7.71
CA ALA A 134 -12.51 -4.42 -7.33
C ALA A 134 -12.73 -4.36 -5.79
N ARG A 135 -12.04 -5.18 -5.01
CA ARG A 135 -12.34 -5.36 -3.56
C ARG A 135 -11.24 -4.89 -2.62
N LEU A 136 -9.99 -4.97 -3.03
CA LEU A 136 -8.84 -4.68 -2.16
C LEU A 136 -8.11 -3.41 -2.57
N LEU A 137 -7.91 -3.18 -3.87
CA LEU A 137 -7.28 -1.96 -4.36
C LEU A 137 -7.97 -0.68 -3.83
N PRO A 138 -9.32 -0.56 -3.77
CA PRO A 138 -9.96 0.68 -3.33
C PRO A 138 -9.60 1.15 -1.91
N GLU A 139 -9.06 0.27 -1.06
CA GLU A 139 -8.56 0.66 0.26
C GLU A 139 -7.47 1.75 0.18
N HIS A 140 -6.70 1.80 -0.92
CA HIS A 140 -5.66 2.81 -1.11
C HIS A 140 -6.20 4.23 -0.92
N VAL A 141 -7.43 4.52 -1.36
CA VAL A 141 -8.03 5.86 -1.26
C VAL A 141 -8.08 6.34 0.19
N SER A 142 -8.65 5.53 1.09
CA SER A 142 -8.75 5.87 2.52
C SER A 142 -7.38 5.93 3.20
N LEU A 143 -6.46 5.04 2.81
CA LEU A 143 -5.09 5.02 3.32
C LEU A 143 -4.32 6.27 2.90
N LEU A 144 -4.52 6.78 1.69
CA LEU A 144 -3.88 8.00 1.20
C LEU A 144 -4.48 9.27 1.84
N VAL A 145 -5.75 9.24 2.25
CA VAL A 145 -6.32 10.30 3.09
C VAL A 145 -5.63 10.30 4.46
N GLN A 146 -5.53 9.14 5.11
CA GLN A 146 -4.85 8.99 6.40
C GLN A 146 -3.37 9.39 6.31
N ALA A 147 -2.67 8.97 5.25
CA ALA A 147 -1.26 9.28 5.05
C ALA A 147 -0.97 10.78 4.96
N ARG A 148 -1.91 11.56 4.41
CA ARG A 148 -1.78 13.01 4.19
C ARG A 148 -2.37 13.87 5.32
N ALA A 149 -2.87 13.25 6.40
CA ALA A 149 -3.41 13.98 7.54
C ALA A 149 -2.32 14.77 8.31
N GLY A 150 -1.04 14.40 8.15
CA GLY A 150 0.07 14.95 8.91
C GLY A 150 0.08 14.41 10.35
N ALA A 151 0.67 15.17 11.27
CA ALA A 151 0.78 14.72 12.66
C ALA A 151 0.14 15.66 13.69
N ARG A 152 -0.54 16.72 13.24
CA ARG A 152 -1.08 17.75 14.13
C ARG A 152 -2.04 17.18 15.17
N ASP A 153 -2.96 16.33 14.73
CA ASP A 153 -3.93 15.65 15.60
C ASP A 153 -3.26 14.62 16.51
N LEU A 154 -2.30 13.85 16.01
CA LEU A 154 -1.53 12.89 16.79
C LEU A 154 -0.79 13.56 17.96
N TYR A 155 -0.13 14.69 17.72
CA TYR A 155 0.59 15.43 18.77
C TYR A 155 -0.30 16.37 19.59
N ALA A 156 -1.59 16.52 19.24
CA ALA A 156 -2.55 17.24 20.07
C ALA A 156 -3.07 16.39 21.23
N LEU A 157 -2.98 15.06 21.13
CA LEU A 157 -3.37 14.14 22.21
C LEU A 157 -2.29 14.12 23.31
N SER A 158 -2.72 14.34 24.55
CA SER A 158 -1.89 14.15 25.73
C SER A 158 -2.03 12.72 26.29
N ALA A 159 -1.10 12.34 27.17
CA ALA A 159 -1.23 11.06 27.89
C ALA A 159 -2.47 11.06 28.80
N GLN A 160 -2.90 12.22 29.31
CA GLN A 160 -4.11 12.35 30.12
C GLN A 160 -5.38 12.09 29.29
N ASP A 161 -5.41 12.47 28.02
CA ASP A 161 -6.56 12.21 27.14
C ASP A 161 -6.75 10.72 26.85
N LEU A 162 -5.71 9.89 27.07
CA LEU A 162 -5.72 8.43 26.89
C LEU A 162 -5.95 7.67 28.20
N ALA A 163 -5.95 8.36 29.34
CA ALA A 163 -6.22 7.73 30.63
C ALA A 163 -7.73 7.49 30.75
N VAL A 164 -8.13 6.20 30.76
CA VAL A 164 -9.49 5.75 31.11
C VAL A 164 -9.64 5.70 32.63
#